data_AF-A0A2G6WI01-F1
#
_entry.id   AF-A0A2G6WI01-F1
#
_cell.length_a   1.000
_cell.length_b   1.000
_cell.length_c   1.000
_cell.angle_alpha   90.00
_cell.angle_beta   90.00
_cell.angle_gamma   90.00
#
_symmetry.space_group_name_H-M   'P 1'
#
loop_
_entity.id
_entity.type
_entity.pdbx_description
1 polymer ?
#
loop_
_entity_poly.entity_id
_entity_poly.type
_entity_poly.pdbx_seq_one_letter_code
_entity_poly.pdbx_strand_id
1 'polypeptide(L)'
;MLILCHALFGGIALLSGFVSLIVEKGKIIHKKTGKLFYFSMLLSAFTALIISVLPGHENPFLFSIGVFSSYFILTGYRALRFKTKKYNLKTDKIISWIMVITAILMILYNPLVNQKINIVLIVFGIVGLSFSMRDLVLFNKTDKLKKDWLKLHLGKMIGGYICAVTAFVVVNEFFSSFYGWFIPGIIGGFYIVYWIRKLNKKQKVSIAVEKE
;
A
#
# COMPACT_ATOMS: atom_id res chain seq x y z
N MET A 1 21.30 7.88 -13.04
CA MET A 1 20.29 7.16 -13.87
C MET A 1 19.15 6.57 -13.03
N LEU A 2 19.42 5.74 -12.01
CA LEU A 2 18.36 5.09 -11.20
C LEU A 2 17.39 6.07 -10.53
N ILE A 3 17.87 7.19 -9.99
CA ILE A 3 17.02 8.22 -9.38
C ILE A 3 16.03 8.80 -10.39
N LEU A 4 16.47 9.05 -11.62
CA LEU A 4 15.59 9.53 -12.69
C LEU A 4 14.54 8.47 -13.05
N CYS A 5 14.94 7.19 -13.16
CA CYS A 5 13.99 6.10 -13.36
C CYS A 5 12.95 6.03 -12.23
N HIS A 6 13.41 6.10 -10.97
CA HIS A 6 12.53 6.12 -9.80
C HIS A 6 11.50 7.25 -9.88
N ALA A 7 11.96 8.48 -10.16
CA ALA A 7 11.11 9.66 -10.28
C ALA A 7 10.12 9.55 -11.45
N LEU A 8 10.58 9.11 -12.63
CA LEU A 8 9.73 8.92 -13.81
C LEU A 8 8.61 7.90 -13.54
N PHE A 9 8.95 6.71 -13.04
CA PHE A 9 7.95 5.69 -12.72
C PHE A 9 7.04 6.12 -11.56
N GLY A 10 7.58 6.87 -10.59
CA GLY A 10 6.79 7.47 -9.51
C GLY A 10 5.76 8.47 -10.04
N GLY A 11 6.14 9.35 -10.96
CA GLY A 11 5.24 10.28 -11.63
C GLY A 11 4.13 9.59 -12.42
N ILE A 12 4.49 8.56 -13.21
CA ILE A 12 3.50 7.75 -13.95
C ILE A 12 2.54 7.06 -12.98
N ALA A 13 3.05 6.53 -11.85
CA ALA A 13 2.23 5.91 -10.81
C ALA A 13 1.25 6.92 -10.20
N LEU A 14 1.68 8.13 -9.87
CA LEU A 14 0.83 9.18 -9.31
C LEU A 14 -0.33 9.55 -10.26
N LEU A 15 -0.03 9.79 -11.53
CA LEU A 15 -1.04 10.15 -12.53
C LEU A 15 -2.02 9.00 -12.78
N SER A 16 -1.50 7.80 -13.05
CA SER A 16 -2.35 6.63 -13.33
C SER A 16 -3.18 6.20 -12.11
N GLY A 17 -2.62 6.32 -10.90
CA GLY A 17 -3.32 6.09 -9.65
C GLY A 17 -4.45 7.09 -9.44
N PHE A 18 -4.20 8.38 -9.67
CA PHE A 18 -5.23 9.43 -9.59
C PHE A 18 -6.40 9.14 -10.53
N VAL A 19 -6.10 8.87 -11.81
CA VAL A 19 -7.12 8.53 -12.80
C VAL A 19 -7.93 7.30 -12.35
N SER A 20 -7.25 6.25 -11.86
CA SER A 20 -7.92 5.03 -11.38
C SER A 20 -8.88 5.31 -10.20
N LEU A 21 -8.58 6.28 -9.34
CA LEU A 21 -9.42 6.66 -8.20
C LEU A 21 -10.69 7.41 -8.60
N ILE A 22 -10.63 8.30 -9.59
CA ILE A 22 -11.76 9.13 -9.99
C ILE A 22 -12.72 8.40 -10.94
N VAL A 23 -12.19 7.60 -11.85
CA VAL A 23 -13.01 6.89 -12.85
C VAL A 23 -13.87 5.80 -12.19
N GLU A 24 -14.82 5.28 -12.97
CA GLU A 24 -15.75 4.27 -12.48
C GLU A 24 -15.07 2.91 -12.23
N LYS A 25 -15.32 2.36 -11.04
CA LYS A 25 -14.58 1.23 -10.47
C LYS A 25 -15.02 -0.03 -11.19
N GLY A 26 -14.06 -0.79 -11.71
CA GLY A 26 -14.31 -2.03 -12.46
C GLY A 26 -14.52 -1.88 -13.98
N LYS A 27 -14.70 -0.65 -14.49
CA LYS A 27 -14.69 -0.37 -15.94
C LYS A 27 -13.29 -0.51 -16.54
N ILE A 28 -13.21 -0.52 -17.88
CA ILE A 28 -11.96 -0.74 -18.64
C ILE A 28 -10.90 0.30 -18.25
N ILE A 29 -11.26 1.58 -18.12
CA ILE A 29 -10.31 2.64 -17.78
C ILE A 29 -9.72 2.42 -16.38
N HIS A 30 -10.55 2.12 -15.37
CA HIS A 30 -10.08 1.78 -14.02
C HIS A 30 -9.11 0.59 -14.04
N LYS A 31 -9.46 -0.48 -14.77
CA LYS A 31 -8.62 -1.69 -14.86
C LYS A 31 -7.27 -1.41 -15.53
N LYS A 32 -7.25 -0.64 -16.62
CA LYS A 32 -6.02 -0.28 -17.35
C LYS A 32 -5.13 0.63 -16.50
N THR A 33 -5.68 1.71 -15.99
CA THR A 33 -4.95 2.70 -15.17
C THR A 33 -4.51 2.13 -13.83
N GLY A 34 -5.32 1.28 -13.19
CA GLY A 34 -4.94 0.56 -11.97
C GLY A 34 -3.80 -0.44 -12.19
N LYS A 35 -3.73 -1.12 -13.34
CA LYS A 35 -2.57 -1.97 -13.70
C LYS A 35 -1.33 -1.13 -13.98
N LEU A 36 -1.47 -0.02 -14.70
CA LEU A 36 -0.36 0.89 -14.95
C LEU A 36 0.21 1.42 -13.63
N PHE A 37 -0.66 1.90 -12.73
CA PHE A 37 -0.28 2.30 -11.38
C PHE A 37 0.49 1.20 -10.65
N TYR A 38 -0.03 -0.03 -10.64
CA TYR A 38 0.61 -1.17 -9.98
C TYR A 38 2.04 -1.42 -10.50
N PHE A 39 2.23 -1.53 -11.82
CA PHE A 39 3.55 -1.84 -12.38
C PHE A 39 4.53 -0.67 -12.26
N SER A 40 4.07 0.56 -12.52
CA SER A 40 4.91 1.75 -12.37
C SER A 40 5.33 1.98 -10.92
N MET A 41 4.40 1.82 -9.96
CA MET A 41 4.72 1.96 -8.54
C MET A 41 5.70 0.86 -8.08
N LEU A 42 5.53 -0.38 -8.54
CA LEU A 42 6.44 -1.46 -8.18
C LEU A 42 7.85 -1.24 -8.72
N LEU A 43 7.97 -0.75 -9.95
CA LEU A 43 9.26 -0.44 -10.55
C LEU A 43 9.94 0.78 -9.89
N SER A 44 9.15 1.79 -9.53
CA SER A 44 9.61 2.93 -8.73
C SER A 44 10.10 2.49 -7.34
N ALA A 45 9.34 1.64 -6.63
CA ALA A 45 9.74 1.11 -5.33
C ALA A 45 10.99 0.22 -5.43
N PHE A 46 11.08 -0.64 -6.46
CA PHE A 46 12.24 -1.50 -6.67
C PHE A 46 13.52 -0.69 -6.93
N THR A 47 13.44 0.35 -7.76
CA THR A 47 14.58 1.25 -7.98
C THR A 47 14.96 2.02 -6.72
N ALA A 48 13.99 2.46 -5.90
CA ALA A 48 14.27 3.08 -4.60
C ALA A 48 15.00 2.14 -3.64
N LEU A 49 14.59 0.87 -3.58
CA LEU A 49 15.26 -0.14 -2.74
C LEU A 49 16.73 -0.30 -3.12
N ILE A 50 17.02 -0.37 -4.42
CA ILE A 50 18.41 -0.44 -4.92
C ILE A 50 19.17 0.83 -4.54
N ILE A 51 18.62 2.01 -4.82
CA ILE A 51 19.27 3.30 -4.52
C ILE A 51 19.64 3.38 -3.03
N SER A 52 18.72 2.98 -2.14
CA SER A 52 18.89 3.08 -0.69
C SER A 52 19.95 2.16 -0.07
N VAL A 53 20.60 1.31 -0.87
CA VAL A 53 21.69 0.43 -0.44
C VAL A 53 22.98 0.61 -1.25
N LEU A 54 22.99 1.54 -2.22
CA LEU A 54 24.19 1.84 -3.00
C LEU A 54 25.19 2.65 -2.17
N PRO A 55 26.51 2.49 -2.41
CA PRO A 55 27.55 3.28 -1.76
C PRO A 55 27.29 4.79 -1.89
N GLY A 56 27.24 5.49 -0.76
CA GLY A 56 26.99 6.94 -0.70
C GLY A 56 25.51 7.37 -0.76
N HIS A 57 24.57 6.41 -0.82
CA HIS A 57 23.12 6.64 -0.82
C HIS A 57 22.39 5.77 0.21
N GLU A 58 23.11 5.17 1.14
CA GLU A 58 22.58 4.26 2.14
C GLU A 58 21.55 4.97 3.01
N ASN A 59 20.31 4.46 2.99
CA ASN A 59 19.23 5.08 3.73
C ASN A 59 18.21 4.03 4.20
N PRO A 60 18.38 3.51 5.43
CA PRO A 60 17.48 2.50 6.02
C PRO A 60 16.02 2.98 6.11
N PHE A 61 15.81 4.29 6.24
CA PHE A 61 14.47 4.89 6.24
C PHE A 61 13.81 4.72 4.88
N LEU A 62 14.48 5.13 3.79
CA LEU A 62 13.94 5.01 2.43
C LEU A 62 13.78 3.55 2.00
N PHE A 63 14.73 2.69 2.39
CA PHE A 63 14.63 1.25 2.15
C PHE A 63 13.33 0.69 2.75
N SER A 64 13.07 1.01 4.02
CA SER A 64 11.88 0.51 4.73
C SER A 64 10.58 1.02 4.11
N ILE A 65 10.53 2.30 3.69
CA ILE A 65 9.38 2.88 2.99
C ILE A 65 9.16 2.23 1.61
N GLY A 66 10.24 1.85 0.91
CA GLY A 66 10.17 1.10 -0.34
C GLY A 66 9.51 -0.27 -0.16
N VAL A 67 9.89 -1.01 0.90
CA VAL A 67 9.26 -2.30 1.25
C VAL A 67 7.81 -2.10 1.67
N PHE A 68 7.52 -1.10 2.51
CA PHE A 68 6.16 -0.77 2.94
C PHE A 68 5.22 -0.47 1.77
N SER A 69 5.67 0.37 0.83
CA SER A 69 4.92 0.70 -0.39
C SER A 69 4.69 -0.53 -1.26
N SER A 70 5.74 -1.36 -1.42
CA SER A 70 5.69 -2.62 -2.18
C SER A 70 4.69 -3.61 -1.57
N TYR A 71 4.66 -3.74 -0.24
CA TYR A 71 3.70 -4.58 0.47
C TYR A 71 2.25 -4.20 0.12
N PHE A 72 1.92 -2.91 0.16
CA PHE A 72 0.56 -2.42 -0.14
C PHE A 72 0.15 -2.73 -1.58
N ILE A 73 0.99 -2.41 -2.57
CA ILE A 73 0.63 -2.62 -3.97
C ILE A 73 0.60 -4.12 -4.34
N LEU A 74 1.53 -4.92 -3.83
CA LEU A 74 1.60 -6.36 -4.11
C LEU A 74 0.39 -7.07 -3.53
N THR A 75 0.12 -6.87 -2.23
CA THR A 75 -1.01 -7.55 -1.57
C THR A 75 -2.35 -6.97 -2.00
N GLY A 76 -2.41 -5.68 -2.38
CA GLY A 76 -3.61 -5.05 -2.95
C GLY A 76 -3.96 -5.58 -4.33
N TYR A 77 -2.99 -5.75 -5.22
CA TYR A 77 -3.24 -6.33 -6.55
C TYR A 77 -3.55 -7.83 -6.44
N ARG A 78 -2.83 -8.56 -5.60
CA ARG A 78 -3.06 -10.00 -5.38
C ARG A 78 -4.42 -10.30 -4.73
N ALA A 79 -5.00 -9.36 -3.98
CA ALA A 79 -6.34 -9.52 -3.43
C ALA A 79 -7.41 -9.83 -4.50
N LEU A 80 -7.21 -9.42 -5.76
CA LEU A 80 -8.11 -9.77 -6.87
C LEU A 80 -8.21 -11.29 -7.11
N ARG A 81 -7.15 -12.05 -6.79
CA ARG A 81 -7.12 -13.52 -6.96
C ARG A 81 -8.04 -14.24 -5.97
N PHE A 82 -8.34 -13.61 -4.83
CA PHE A 82 -9.20 -14.19 -3.81
C PHE A 82 -10.68 -14.19 -4.18
N LYS A 83 -11.05 -13.61 -5.34
CA LYS A 83 -12.41 -13.69 -5.89
C LYS A 83 -12.84 -15.16 -6.13
N THR A 84 -11.91 -16.04 -6.46
CA THR A 84 -12.16 -17.49 -6.67
C THR A 84 -11.50 -18.31 -5.56
N LYS A 85 -11.80 -19.62 -5.46
CA LYS A 85 -11.19 -20.50 -4.43
C LYS A 85 -9.83 -21.10 -4.83
N LYS A 86 -9.40 -20.96 -6.09
CA LYS A 86 -8.14 -21.54 -6.59
C LYS A 86 -6.99 -20.52 -6.51
N TYR A 87 -6.40 -20.35 -5.33
CA TYR A 87 -5.22 -19.50 -5.16
C TYR A 87 -4.18 -20.13 -4.22
N ASN A 88 -2.91 -19.82 -4.45
CA ASN A 88 -1.80 -20.21 -3.59
C ASN A 88 -1.35 -19.02 -2.74
N LEU A 89 -1.42 -19.17 -1.42
CA LEU A 89 -1.10 -18.15 -0.42
C LEU A 89 0.39 -18.08 -0.05
N LYS A 90 1.25 -18.95 -0.57
CA LYS A 90 2.69 -18.97 -0.24
C LYS A 90 3.34 -17.60 -0.47
N THR A 91 3.10 -17.00 -1.63
CA THR A 91 3.63 -15.66 -1.95
C THR A 91 3.05 -14.58 -1.04
N ASP A 92 1.76 -14.63 -0.72
CA ASP A 92 1.12 -13.62 0.14
C ASP A 92 1.65 -13.68 1.58
N LYS A 93 1.91 -14.90 2.09
CA LYS A 93 2.55 -15.13 3.39
C LYS A 93 3.98 -14.60 3.41
N ILE A 94 4.78 -14.86 2.37
CA ILE A 94 6.16 -14.35 2.28
C ILE A 94 6.17 -12.81 2.30
N ILE A 95 5.34 -12.18 1.45
CA ILE A 95 5.25 -10.71 1.41
C ILE A 95 4.86 -10.13 2.78
N SER A 96 3.92 -10.78 3.47
CA SER A 96 3.47 -10.32 4.79
C SER A 96 4.52 -10.51 5.88
N TRP A 97 5.27 -11.62 5.87
CA TRP A 97 6.38 -11.83 6.80
C TRP A 97 7.54 -10.86 6.58
N ILE A 98 7.88 -10.56 5.32
CA ILE A 98 8.85 -9.49 5.00
C ILE A 98 8.39 -8.18 5.61
N MET A 99 7.11 -7.82 5.45
CA MET A 99 6.56 -6.59 6.05
C MET A 99 6.56 -6.63 7.58
N VAL A 100 6.27 -7.76 8.23
CA VAL A 100 6.37 -7.87 9.70
C VAL A 100 7.79 -7.55 10.17
N ILE A 101 8.80 -8.17 9.54
CA ILE A 101 10.20 -7.96 9.89
C ILE A 101 10.58 -6.49 9.66
N THR A 102 10.27 -5.95 8.48
CA THR A 102 10.53 -4.53 8.17
C THR A 102 9.83 -3.61 9.16
N ALA A 103 8.58 -3.88 9.54
CA ALA A 103 7.84 -3.05 10.49
C ALA A 103 8.47 -3.03 11.88
N ILE A 104 8.95 -4.19 12.36
CA ILE A 104 9.70 -4.27 13.62
C ILE A 104 10.99 -3.45 13.53
N LEU A 105 11.72 -3.56 12.42
CA LEU A 105 12.92 -2.76 12.18
C LEU A 105 12.61 -1.26 12.13
N MET A 106 11.52 -0.84 11.49
CA MET A 106 11.10 0.57 11.46
C MET A 106 10.86 1.13 12.86
N ILE A 107 10.26 0.34 13.76
CA ILE A 107 9.98 0.77 15.13
C ILE A 107 11.26 0.82 15.98
N LEU A 108 12.13 -0.20 15.85
CA LEU A 108 13.25 -0.40 16.78
C LEU A 108 14.58 0.19 16.31
N TYR A 109 14.81 0.34 15.01
CA TYR A 109 16.13 0.72 14.46
C TYR A 109 16.65 2.06 15.00
N ASN A 110 15.86 3.13 14.90
CA ASN A 110 16.30 4.47 15.31
C ASN A 110 16.49 4.60 16.84
N PRO A 111 15.56 4.11 17.68
CA PRO A 111 15.76 4.12 19.14
C PRO A 111 16.99 3.34 19.58
N LEU A 112 17.27 2.18 18.97
CA LEU A 112 18.37 1.30 19.40
C LEU A 112 19.73 1.71 18.84
N VAL A 113 19.80 2.11 17.56
CA VAL A 113 21.08 2.38 16.88
C VAL A 113 21.47 3.86 17.01
N ASN A 114 20.51 4.76 16.85
CA ASN A 114 20.76 6.20 16.77
C ASN A 114 20.38 6.95 18.05
N GLN A 115 19.84 6.25 19.07
CA GLN A 115 19.34 6.83 20.33
C GLN A 115 18.35 8.00 20.12
N LYS A 116 17.62 7.98 18.99
CA LYS A 116 16.68 9.03 18.59
C LYS A 116 15.34 8.43 18.22
N ILE A 117 14.27 9.14 18.54
CA ILE A 117 12.91 8.75 18.16
C ILE A 117 12.62 9.29 16.76
N ASN A 118 12.31 8.40 15.82
CA ASN A 118 11.77 8.76 14.52
C ASN A 118 10.27 8.45 14.49
N ILE A 119 9.46 9.46 14.78
CA ILE A 119 7.99 9.32 14.89
C ILE A 119 7.37 8.79 13.60
N VAL A 120 7.89 9.18 12.44
CA VAL A 120 7.39 8.74 11.13
C VAL A 120 7.60 7.23 10.97
N LEU A 121 8.81 6.72 11.21
CA LEU A 121 9.05 5.28 11.11
C LEU A 121 8.25 4.48 12.13
N ILE A 122 8.08 4.98 13.35
CA ILE A 122 7.27 4.30 14.37
C ILE A 122 5.82 4.18 13.90
N VAL A 123 5.22 5.27 13.42
CA VAL A 123 3.83 5.26 12.94
C VAL A 123 3.68 4.34 11.73
N PHE A 124 4.55 4.44 10.73
CA PHE A 124 4.51 3.59 9.55
C PHE A 124 4.78 2.11 9.91
N GLY A 125 5.67 1.85 10.85
CA GLY A 125 5.95 0.53 11.39
C GLY A 125 4.73 -0.08 12.08
N ILE A 126 4.06 0.67 12.96
CA ILE A 126 2.82 0.20 13.62
C ILE A 126 1.73 -0.11 12.59
N VAL A 127 1.56 0.75 11.59
CA VAL A 127 0.60 0.53 10.50
C VAL A 127 0.97 -0.73 9.72
N GLY A 128 2.23 -0.86 9.29
CA GLY A 128 2.71 -2.00 8.52
C GLY A 128 2.58 -3.32 9.27
N LEU A 129 2.91 -3.31 10.57
CA LEU A 129 2.75 -4.45 11.47
C LEU A 129 1.28 -4.84 11.61
N SER A 130 0.41 -3.86 11.86
CA SER A 130 -1.02 -4.08 12.00
C SER A 130 -1.64 -4.70 10.75
N PHE A 131 -1.30 -4.21 9.56
CA PHE A 131 -1.82 -4.73 8.30
C PHE A 131 -1.27 -6.14 7.98
N SER A 132 0.03 -6.34 8.12
CA SER A 132 0.67 -7.63 7.81
C SER A 132 0.27 -8.74 8.78
N MET A 133 0.12 -8.45 10.07
CA MET A 133 -0.42 -9.41 11.05
C MET A 133 -1.88 -9.78 10.74
N ARG A 134 -2.71 -8.79 10.41
CA ARG A 134 -4.11 -9.03 10.01
C ARG A 134 -4.20 -9.92 8.77
N ASP A 135 -3.31 -9.71 7.80
CA ASP A 135 -3.21 -10.55 6.61
C ASP A 135 -2.84 -12.00 6.95
N LEU A 136 -1.79 -12.20 7.76
CA LEU A 136 -1.35 -13.55 8.17
C LEU A 136 -2.47 -14.31 8.87
N VAL A 137 -3.24 -13.64 9.75
CA VAL A 137 -4.41 -14.23 10.40
C VAL A 137 -5.53 -14.51 9.38
N LEU A 138 -5.75 -13.61 8.42
CA LEU A 138 -6.81 -13.75 7.42
C LEU A 138 -6.52 -14.85 6.39
N PHE A 139 -5.25 -15.13 6.09
CA PHE A 139 -4.85 -16.21 5.18
C PHE A 139 -5.21 -17.60 5.69
N ASN A 140 -5.46 -17.75 6.99
CA ASN A 140 -5.99 -19.00 7.56
C ASN A 140 -7.54 -19.07 7.51
N LYS A 141 -8.22 -18.01 7.04
CA LYS A 141 -9.70 -17.89 6.97
C LYS A 141 -10.15 -17.68 5.53
N THR A 142 -10.05 -18.73 4.71
CA THR A 142 -10.27 -18.70 3.25
C THR A 142 -11.64 -18.15 2.83
N ASP A 143 -12.72 -18.47 3.54
CA ASP A 143 -14.06 -17.95 3.25
C ASP A 143 -14.17 -16.45 3.49
N LYS A 144 -13.55 -15.96 4.57
CA LYS A 144 -13.49 -14.51 4.86
C LYS A 144 -12.64 -13.80 3.82
N LEU A 145 -11.51 -14.39 3.41
CA LEU A 145 -10.66 -13.86 2.36
C LEU A 145 -11.41 -13.71 1.03
N LYS A 146 -12.21 -14.72 0.66
CA LYS A 146 -13.09 -14.67 -0.51
C LYS A 146 -14.19 -13.63 -0.37
N LYS A 147 -14.77 -13.44 0.82
CA LYS A 147 -15.82 -12.44 1.04
C LYS A 147 -15.29 -11.01 0.96
N ASP A 148 -14.09 -10.77 1.49
CA ASP A 148 -13.52 -9.43 1.67
C ASP A 148 -12.50 -9.04 0.57
N TRP A 149 -12.30 -9.86 -0.47
CA TRP A 149 -11.32 -9.65 -1.54
C TRP A 149 -11.32 -8.21 -2.10
N LEU A 150 -12.51 -7.66 -2.34
CA LEU A 150 -12.65 -6.32 -2.91
C LEU A 150 -12.30 -5.23 -1.91
N LYS A 151 -12.59 -5.43 -0.62
CA LYS A 151 -12.19 -4.50 0.45
C LYS A 151 -10.69 -4.53 0.66
N LEU A 152 -10.07 -5.71 0.59
CA LEU A 152 -8.62 -5.89 0.63
C LEU A 152 -7.95 -5.16 -0.54
N HIS A 153 -8.45 -5.39 -1.77
CA HIS A 153 -7.97 -4.69 -2.96
C HIS A 153 -8.09 -3.17 -2.79
N LEU A 154 -9.28 -2.69 -2.44
CA LEU A 154 -9.55 -1.26 -2.30
C LEU A 154 -8.66 -0.60 -1.23
N GLY A 155 -8.65 -1.14 -0.02
CA GLY A 155 -7.90 -0.56 1.09
C GLY A 155 -6.40 -0.52 0.81
N LYS A 156 -5.85 -1.59 0.21
CA LYS A 156 -4.42 -1.70 -0.01
C LYS A 156 -3.93 -0.96 -1.25
N MET A 157 -4.71 -0.93 -2.33
CA MET A 157 -4.36 -0.12 -3.50
C MET A 157 -4.40 1.37 -3.19
N ILE A 158 -5.41 1.82 -2.42
CA ILE A 158 -5.44 3.21 -1.94
C ILE A 158 -4.29 3.46 -0.96
N GLY A 159 -3.98 2.51 -0.06
CA GLY A 159 -2.81 2.59 0.82
C GLY A 159 -1.49 2.78 0.06
N GLY A 160 -1.29 2.03 -1.02
CA GLY A 160 -0.13 2.21 -1.90
C GLY A 160 -0.12 3.58 -2.59
N TYR A 161 -1.30 4.09 -2.99
CA TYR A 161 -1.42 5.42 -3.57
C TYR A 161 -1.12 6.53 -2.56
N ILE A 162 -1.57 6.38 -1.31
CA ILE A 162 -1.21 7.27 -0.19
C ILE A 162 0.31 7.33 -0.06
N CYS A 163 1.00 6.18 -0.09
CA CYS A 163 2.46 6.16 -0.01
C CYS A 163 3.12 7.00 -1.12
N ALA A 164 2.62 6.86 -2.36
CA ALA A 164 3.13 7.63 -3.50
C ALA A 164 2.91 9.15 -3.30
N VAL A 165 1.70 9.55 -2.90
CA VAL A 165 1.38 10.96 -2.65
C VAL A 165 2.19 11.52 -1.48
N THR A 166 2.33 10.78 -0.38
CA THR A 166 3.16 11.18 0.76
C THR A 166 4.61 11.38 0.34
N ALA A 167 5.20 10.44 -0.40
CA ALA A 167 6.57 10.57 -0.90
C ALA A 167 6.74 11.82 -1.78
N PHE A 168 5.81 12.04 -2.72
CA PHE A 168 5.82 13.22 -3.58
C PHE A 168 5.69 14.53 -2.78
N VAL A 169 4.76 14.57 -1.83
CA VAL A 169 4.52 15.76 -1.00
C VAL A 169 5.74 16.11 -0.15
N VAL A 170 6.35 15.11 0.49
CA VAL A 170 7.50 15.33 1.37
C VAL A 170 8.76 15.70 0.60
N VAL A 171 9.03 15.04 -0.54
CA VAL A 171 10.22 15.33 -1.36
C VAL A 171 10.17 16.72 -2.01
N ASN A 172 8.98 17.23 -2.32
CA ASN A 172 8.81 18.55 -2.92
C ASN A 172 8.50 19.65 -1.88
N GLU A 173 8.57 19.33 -0.58
CA GLU A 173 8.43 20.30 0.51
C GLU A 173 7.15 21.16 0.46
N PHE A 174 6.04 20.62 -0.06
CA PHE A 174 4.77 21.35 -0.16
C PHE A 174 4.19 21.77 1.20
N PHE A 175 4.57 21.07 2.26
CA PHE A 175 4.24 21.38 3.66
C PHE A 175 5.50 21.16 4.51
N SER A 176 5.45 21.60 5.77
CA SER A 176 6.48 21.18 6.73
C SER A 176 6.55 19.66 6.78
N SER A 177 7.76 19.12 6.92
CA SER A 177 8.04 17.68 6.83
C SER A 177 7.06 16.86 7.67
N PHE A 178 6.80 17.29 8.90
CA PHE A 178 5.87 16.61 9.81
C PHE A 178 4.46 16.46 9.22
N TYR A 179 3.85 17.53 8.71
CA TYR A 179 2.50 17.48 8.14
C TYR A 179 2.44 16.69 6.83
N GLY A 180 3.49 16.80 6.01
CA GLY A 180 3.61 16.08 4.74
C GLY A 180 3.51 14.55 4.91
N TRP A 181 4.00 14.01 6.03
CA TRP A 181 3.94 12.58 6.32
C TRP A 181 2.55 12.05 6.65
N PHE A 182 1.67 12.87 7.23
CA PHE A 182 0.40 12.39 7.80
C PHE A 182 -0.85 12.87 7.07
N ILE A 183 -0.84 14.08 6.47
CA ILE A 183 -2.02 14.64 5.79
C ILE A 183 -2.55 13.72 4.67
N PRO A 184 -1.72 13.21 3.73
CA PRO A 184 -2.21 12.33 2.68
C PRO A 184 -2.84 11.03 3.24
N GLY A 185 -2.28 10.51 4.34
CA GLY A 185 -2.79 9.33 5.03
C GLY A 185 -4.14 9.56 5.68
N ILE A 186 -4.35 10.73 6.30
CA ILE A 186 -5.64 11.11 6.89
C ILE A 186 -6.72 11.21 5.79
N ILE A 187 -6.44 11.98 4.72
CA ILE A 187 -7.39 12.17 3.61
C ILE A 187 -7.70 10.82 2.94
N GLY A 188 -6.67 10.05 2.63
CA GLY A 188 -6.84 8.74 2.01
C GLY A 188 -7.55 7.73 2.93
N GLY A 189 -7.34 7.81 4.25
CA GLY A 189 -8.04 7.01 5.25
C GLY A 189 -9.54 7.26 5.24
N PHE A 190 -9.97 8.52 5.22
CA PHE A 190 -11.40 8.87 5.07
C PHE A 190 -11.98 8.32 3.76
N TYR A 191 -11.22 8.44 2.67
CA TYR A 191 -11.63 7.91 1.36
C TYR A 191 -11.80 6.38 1.36
N ILE A 192 -10.88 5.64 1.99
CA ILE A 192 -10.99 4.18 2.18
C ILE A 192 -12.26 3.84 2.96
N VAL A 193 -12.49 4.51 4.10
CA VAL A 193 -13.66 4.26 4.96
C VAL A 193 -14.96 4.51 4.20
N TYR A 194 -15.05 5.61 3.46
CA TYR A 194 -16.20 5.93 2.62
C TYR A 194 -16.52 4.80 1.64
N TRP A 195 -15.52 4.33 0.88
CA TRP A 195 -15.73 3.27 -0.10
C TRP A 195 -16.03 1.90 0.51
N ILE A 196 -15.39 1.54 1.63
CA ILE A 196 -15.72 0.30 2.36
C ILE A 196 -17.18 0.34 2.83
N ARG A 197 -17.65 1.46 3.39
CA ARG A 197 -19.05 1.63 3.79
C ARG A 197 -20.00 1.49 2.60
N LYS A 198 -19.66 2.09 1.45
CA LYS A 198 -20.44 1.98 0.21
C LYS A 198 -20.52 0.54 -0.30
N LEU A 199 -19.42 -0.22 -0.25
CA LEU A 199 -19.42 -1.64 -0.62
C LEU A 199 -20.27 -2.49 0.32
N ASN A 200 -20.20 -2.26 1.63
CA ASN A 200 -21.01 -2.97 2.61
C ASN A 200 -22.52 -2.75 2.39
N LYS A 201 -22.94 -1.53 2.05
CA LYS A 201 -24.35 -1.23 1.73
C LYS A 201 -24.83 -2.04 0.52
N LYS A 202 -24.06 -2.05 -0.58
CA LYS A 202 -24.41 -2.84 -1.78
C LYS A 202 -24.52 -4.34 -1.51
N GLN A 203 -23.61 -4.89 -0.71
CA GLN A 203 -23.62 -6.31 -0.34
C GLN A 203 -24.85 -6.69 0.50
N LYS A 204 -25.33 -5.79 1.38
CA LYS A 204 -26.56 -6.02 2.15
C LYS A 204 -27.79 -6.06 1.25
N VAL A 205 -27.90 -5.12 0.31
CA VAL A 205 -29.03 -5.04 -0.64
C VAL A 205 -29.10 -6.30 -1.51
N SER A 206 -27.98 -6.78 -2.05
CA SER A 206 -27.99 -7.99 -2.89
C SER A 206 -28.44 -9.24 -2.14
N ILE A 207 -28.06 -9.38 -0.85
CA ILE A 207 -28.48 -10.51 -0.01
C ILE A 207 -29.98 -10.42 0.35
N ALA A 208 -30.53 -9.21 0.46
CA ALA A 208 -31.96 -9.04 0.72
C ALA A 208 -32.80 -9.46 -0.51
N VAL A 209 -32.39 -9.03 -1.72
CA VAL A 209 -33.08 -9.40 -2.98
C VAL A 209 -32.99 -10.89 -3.30
N GLU A 210 -31.91 -11.59 -2.94
CA GLU A 210 -31.80 -13.06 -3.13
C GLU A 210 -32.69 -13.87 -2.15
N LYS A 211 -33.27 -13.23 -1.14
CA LYS A 211 -34.10 -13.90 -0.12
C LYS A 211 -35.60 -13.65 -0.30
N GLU A 212 -35.98 -12.79 -1.24
CA GLU A 212 -37.35 -12.52 -1.67
C GLU A 212 -37.67 -13.32 -2.94
#